data_AF-F8QF18-F1
#
_entry.id   AF-F8QF18-F1
#
_cell.length_a   1.000
_cell.length_b   1.000
_cell.length_c   1.000
_cell.angle_alpha   90.00
_cell.angle_beta   90.00
_cell.angle_gamma   90.00
#
_symmetry.space_group_name_H-M   'P 1'
#
loop_
_entity.id
_entity.type
_entity.pdbx_description
1 polymer ?
#
loop_
_entity_poly.entity_id
_entity_poly.type
_entity_poly.pdbx_seq_one_letter_code
_entity_poly.pdbx_strand_id
1 'polypeptide(L)'
;MSDGQLELFGLLRGYSALSPMQTQSFPTHLPFSLIHTFLLDSVLLNPHLKTYPPSKHYQQTFWKWATFHLETMPKDEDDEIDTRIYNHYLSLLMSSTPEPNNPLSLCGPPIESYVTHYWKLPQLEKLVVNREACDAYQTTTLLESQTTIEGGTTGLRTWRASLVLSQYLISCPTLVKNKVVLELGCGTGFLGII
;
A
#
# COMPACT_ATOMS: atom_id res chain seq x y z
N MET A 1 19.63 -8.29 6.18
CA MET A 1 18.53 -7.33 6.45
C MET A 1 18.51 -7.11 7.96
N SER A 2 18.48 -5.86 8.43
CA SER A 2 18.19 -5.60 9.84
C SER A 2 16.67 -5.71 10.06
N ASP A 3 16.25 -6.20 11.23
CA ASP A 3 14.82 -6.40 11.51
C ASP A 3 14.03 -5.09 11.39
N GLY A 4 14.61 -3.96 11.81
CA GLY A 4 13.97 -2.64 11.72
C GLY A 4 13.69 -2.17 10.28
N GLN A 5 14.55 -2.47 9.30
CA GLN A 5 14.30 -2.12 7.90
C GLN A 5 13.11 -2.89 7.31
N LEU A 6 12.90 -4.14 7.75
CA LEU A 6 11.76 -4.94 7.32
C LEU A 6 10.45 -4.37 7.86
N GLU A 7 10.46 -3.90 9.10
CA GLU A 7 9.27 -3.31 9.72
C GLU A 7 8.90 -1.97 9.10
N LEU A 8 9.87 -1.10 8.81
CA LEU A 8 9.64 0.14 8.06
C LEU A 8 9.07 -0.17 6.67
N PHE A 9 9.65 -1.14 5.95
CA PHE A 9 9.07 -1.61 4.69
C PHE A 9 7.65 -2.16 4.89
N GLY A 10 7.37 -2.81 6.03
CA GLY A 10 6.04 -3.23 6.45
C GLY A 10 5.04 -2.09 6.53
N LEU A 11 5.44 -0.90 6.99
CA LEU A 11 4.59 0.30 6.99
C LEU A 11 4.27 0.78 5.58
N LEU A 12 5.27 0.88 4.70
CA LEU A 12 5.09 1.29 3.30
C LEU A 12 4.18 0.30 2.56
N ARG A 13 4.46 -0.99 2.68
CA ARG A 13 3.64 -2.06 2.10
C ARG A 13 2.24 -2.04 2.69
N GLY A 14 2.13 -1.84 4.00
CA GLY A 14 0.88 -1.72 4.70
C GLY A 14 0.00 -0.63 4.10
N TYR A 15 0.54 0.58 3.98
CA TYR A 15 -0.15 1.75 3.41
C TYR A 15 -0.57 1.52 1.96
N SER A 16 0.37 1.10 1.11
CA SER A 16 0.16 1.02 -0.34
C SER A 16 -0.64 -0.22 -0.78
N ALA A 17 -0.68 -1.29 0.01
CA ALA A 17 -1.43 -2.50 -0.26
C ALA A 17 -2.79 -2.56 0.48
N LEU A 18 -3.23 -1.45 1.08
CA LEU A 18 -4.48 -1.35 1.85
C LEU A 18 -4.62 -2.38 2.97
N SER A 19 -3.51 -2.70 3.66
CA SER A 19 -3.59 -3.66 4.75
C SER A 19 -4.46 -3.09 5.89
N PRO A 20 -5.33 -3.90 6.52
CA PRO A 20 -6.14 -3.44 7.65
C PRO A 20 -5.25 -2.92 8.80
N MET A 21 -5.65 -1.82 9.44
CA MET A 21 -4.86 -1.25 10.55
C MET A 21 -4.69 -2.24 11.71
N GLN A 22 -5.64 -3.16 11.92
CA GLN A 22 -5.57 -4.16 12.98
C GLN A 22 -4.47 -5.20 12.77
N THR A 23 -4.02 -5.39 11.52
CA THR A 23 -2.93 -6.33 11.20
C THR A 23 -1.58 -5.64 11.05
N GLN A 24 -1.55 -4.30 11.14
CA GLN A 24 -0.32 -3.52 11.09
C GLN A 24 0.22 -3.31 12.50
N SER A 25 1.52 -3.52 12.67
CA SER A 25 2.24 -3.16 13.89
C SER A 25 3.06 -1.91 13.65
N PHE A 26 2.91 -0.90 14.50
CA PHE A 26 3.78 0.27 14.48
C PHE A 26 5.10 -0.08 15.20
N PRO A 27 6.28 0.12 14.60
CA PRO A 27 7.56 -0.32 15.17
C PRO A 27 8.05 0.64 16.26
N THR A 28 7.38 0.66 17.41
CA THR A 28 7.63 1.61 18.51
C THR A 28 8.99 1.49 19.19
N HIS A 29 9.72 0.39 18.95
CA HIS A 29 11.06 0.21 19.49
C HIS A 29 12.15 0.88 18.64
N LEU A 30 11.83 1.30 17.41
CA LEU A 30 12.75 2.07 16.57
C LEU A 30 12.74 3.55 17.00
N PRO A 31 13.83 4.29 16.79
CA PRO A 31 13.89 5.71 17.12
C PRO A 31 12.82 6.53 16.38
N PHE A 32 12.26 7.54 17.05
CA PHE A 32 11.26 8.45 16.48
C PHE A 32 11.73 9.03 15.14
N SER A 33 12.92 9.61 15.10
CA SER A 33 13.50 10.25 13.92
C SER A 33 13.58 9.33 12.71
N LEU A 34 13.86 8.03 12.92
CA LEU A 34 13.94 7.04 11.85
C LEU A 34 12.56 6.75 11.25
N ILE A 35 11.55 6.49 12.09
CA ILE A 35 10.20 6.17 11.61
C ILE A 35 9.56 7.42 10.99
N HIS A 36 9.74 8.58 11.63
CA HIS A 36 9.26 9.86 11.16
C HIS A 36 9.81 10.19 9.76
N THR A 37 11.14 10.14 9.59
CA THR A 37 11.80 10.36 8.29
C THR A 37 11.31 9.36 7.26
N PHE A 38 11.15 8.09 7.63
CA PHE A 38 10.64 7.07 6.71
C PHE A 38 9.19 7.36 6.27
N LEU A 39 8.28 7.68 7.18
CA LEU A 39 6.89 8.02 6.84
C LEU A 39 6.82 9.28 5.97
N LEU A 40 7.68 10.25 6.24
CA LEU A 40 7.76 11.48 5.44
C LEU A 40 8.28 11.21 4.03
N ASP A 41 9.45 10.60 3.90
CA ASP A 41 10.14 10.48 2.60
C ASP A 41 9.61 9.30 1.78
N SER A 42 9.41 8.14 2.41
CA SER A 42 9.07 6.89 1.73
C SER A 42 7.56 6.67 1.57
N VAL A 43 6.72 7.35 2.35
CA VAL A 43 5.25 7.23 2.26
C VAL A 43 4.62 8.52 1.73
N LEU A 44 4.76 9.65 2.44
CA LEU A 44 4.09 10.91 2.07
C LEU A 44 4.67 11.55 0.81
N LEU A 45 6.00 11.63 0.72
CA LEU A 45 6.68 12.32 -0.38
C LEU A 45 6.97 11.44 -1.58
N ASN A 46 6.72 10.14 -1.45
CA ASN A 46 6.95 9.13 -2.47
C ASN A 46 6.26 9.51 -3.80
N PRO A 47 7.01 9.70 -4.89
CA PRO A 47 6.45 10.10 -6.18
C PRO A 47 5.39 9.13 -6.72
N HIS A 48 5.60 7.83 -6.55
CA HIS A 48 4.68 6.80 -7.01
C HIS A 48 3.35 6.86 -6.26
N LEU A 49 3.39 7.02 -4.94
CA LEU A 49 2.19 7.12 -4.10
C LEU A 49 1.45 8.44 -4.27
N LYS A 50 2.11 9.50 -4.76
CA LYS A 50 1.42 10.73 -5.18
C LYS A 50 0.63 10.54 -6.47
N THR A 51 1.15 9.74 -7.41
CA THR A 51 0.46 9.44 -8.67
C THR A 51 -0.63 8.39 -8.48
N TYR A 52 -0.38 7.37 -7.67
CA TYR A 52 -1.26 6.22 -7.44
C TYR A 52 -1.60 6.04 -5.94
N PRO A 53 -2.28 7.01 -5.31
CA PRO A 53 -2.53 6.97 -3.86
C PRO A 53 -3.66 5.99 -3.50
N PRO A 54 -3.60 5.38 -2.29
CA PRO A 54 -4.77 4.77 -1.67
C PRO A 54 -6.00 5.70 -1.65
N SER A 55 -7.20 5.15 -1.47
CA SER A 55 -8.42 5.96 -1.33
C SER A 55 -8.28 6.97 -0.18
N LYS A 56 -8.89 8.16 -0.33
CA LYS A 56 -8.82 9.22 0.69
C LYS A 56 -9.27 8.73 2.07
N HIS A 57 -10.30 7.88 2.12
CA HIS A 57 -10.78 7.29 3.36
C HIS A 57 -9.70 6.43 4.03
N TYR A 58 -9.05 5.53 3.27
CA TYR A 58 -7.96 4.72 3.81
C TYR A 58 -6.78 5.59 4.28
N GLN A 59 -6.40 6.60 3.48
CA GLN A 59 -5.35 7.54 3.86
C GLN A 59 -5.65 8.23 5.20
N GLN A 60 -6.91 8.64 5.43
CA GLN A 60 -7.31 9.26 6.71
C GLN A 60 -7.14 8.30 7.89
N THR A 61 -7.59 7.06 7.73
CA THR A 61 -7.44 6.05 8.79
C THR A 61 -5.97 5.79 9.08
N PHE A 62 -5.16 5.61 8.04
CA PHE A 62 -3.72 5.37 8.17
C PHE A 62 -3.00 6.56 8.82
N TRP A 63 -3.20 7.78 8.34
CA TRP A 63 -2.50 8.94 8.87
C TRP A 63 -2.95 9.28 10.28
N LYS A 64 -4.23 9.11 10.63
CA LYS A 64 -4.68 9.22 12.02
C LYS A 64 -3.98 8.22 12.94
N TRP A 65 -3.84 6.97 12.48
CA TRP A 65 -3.16 5.91 13.22
C TRP A 65 -1.66 6.21 13.36
N ALA A 66 -1.00 6.61 12.28
CA ALA A 66 0.42 6.92 12.26
C ALA A 66 0.76 8.14 13.13
N THR A 67 -0.01 9.24 13.02
CA THR A 67 0.22 10.44 13.84
C THR A 67 0.01 10.15 15.32
N PHE A 68 -1.03 9.37 15.68
CA PHE A 68 -1.25 8.94 17.05
C PHE A 68 -0.02 8.21 17.62
N HIS A 69 0.52 7.24 16.87
CA HIS A 69 1.72 6.53 17.31
C HIS A 69 2.93 7.46 17.40
N LEU A 70 3.18 8.28 16.39
CA LEU A 70 4.25 9.26 16.41
C LEU A 70 4.13 10.23 17.60
N GLU A 71 2.93 10.63 18.01
CA GLU A 71 2.69 11.52 19.16
C GLU A 71 2.96 10.84 20.51
N THR A 72 2.64 9.55 20.63
CA THR A 72 2.77 8.78 21.88
C THR A 72 4.18 8.24 22.15
N MET A 73 5.04 8.20 21.14
CA MET A 73 6.39 7.65 21.28
C MET A 73 7.31 8.57 22.10
N PRO A 74 8.33 8.00 22.78
CA PRO A 74 9.39 8.80 23.39
C PRO A 74 10.11 9.64 22.33
N LYS A 75 10.33 10.92 22.65
CA LYS A 75 10.95 11.92 21.78
C LYS A 75 11.96 12.72 22.58
N ASP A 76 13.02 13.17 21.91
CA ASP A 76 13.91 14.18 22.45
C ASP A 76 13.22 15.56 22.44
N GLU A 77 13.74 16.54 23.19
CA GLU A 77 13.11 17.87 23.33
C GLU A 77 12.93 18.60 21.98
N ASP A 78 13.79 18.32 21.00
CA ASP A 78 13.76 18.92 19.67
C ASP A 78 12.99 18.08 18.62
N ASP A 79 12.51 16.89 18.99
CA ASP A 79 11.82 15.98 18.08
C ASP A 79 10.34 16.38 17.91
N GLU A 80 10.05 17.07 16.81
CA GLU A 80 8.68 17.44 16.42
C GLU A 80 8.21 16.71 15.16
N ILE A 81 6.89 16.50 15.04
CA ILE A 81 6.31 15.94 13.82
C ILE A 81 6.28 17.02 12.75
N ASP A 82 7.03 16.80 11.68
CA ASP A 82 7.06 17.67 10.50
C ASP A 82 5.65 18.12 10.03
N THR A 83 5.51 19.43 9.89
CA THR A 83 4.26 20.09 9.50
C THR A 83 3.63 19.56 8.21
N ARG A 84 4.43 19.01 7.28
CA ARG A 84 3.93 18.40 6.03
C ARG A 84 2.99 17.22 6.31
N ILE A 85 3.26 16.42 7.35
CA ILE A 85 2.40 15.29 7.75
C ILE A 85 1.07 15.82 8.27
N TYR A 86 1.10 16.81 9.16
CA TYR A 86 -0.12 17.43 9.69
C TYR A 86 -0.94 18.12 8.60
N ASN A 87 -0.30 18.91 7.74
CA ASN A 87 -0.97 19.59 6.63
C ASN A 87 -1.64 18.59 5.68
N HIS A 88 -0.97 17.47 5.37
CA HIS A 88 -1.56 16.40 4.58
C HIS A 88 -2.77 15.78 5.30
N TYR A 89 -2.65 15.41 6.57
CA TYR A 89 -3.76 14.84 7.34
C TYR A 89 -4.97 15.79 7.44
N LEU A 90 -4.73 17.08 7.71
CA LEU A 90 -5.77 18.11 7.74
C LEU A 90 -6.45 18.27 6.37
N SER A 91 -5.67 18.29 5.28
CA SER A 91 -6.23 18.36 3.92
C SER A 91 -7.15 17.18 3.61
N LEU A 92 -6.81 15.99 4.11
CA LEU A 92 -7.66 14.82 3.98
C LEU A 92 -8.97 15.03 4.73
N LEU A 93 -8.94 15.47 6.00
CA LEU A 93 -10.15 15.71 6.79
C LEU A 93 -11.09 16.73 6.15
N MET A 94 -10.54 17.80 5.59
CA MET A 94 -11.32 18.82 4.88
C MET A 94 -11.97 18.27 3.60
N SER A 95 -11.34 17.29 2.95
CA SER A 95 -11.90 16.66 1.75
C SER A 95 -13.00 15.63 2.02
N SER A 96 -13.25 15.28 3.29
CA SER A 96 -14.32 14.37 3.72
C SER A 96 -15.62 15.07 4.10
N THR A 97 -15.67 16.40 4.11
CA THR A 97 -16.92 17.10 4.36
C THR A 97 -17.87 16.89 3.19
N PRO A 98 -19.07 16.33 3.40
CA PRO A 98 -20.02 16.12 2.32
C PRO A 98 -20.44 17.46 1.73
N GLU A 99 -20.44 17.56 0.40
CA GLU A 99 -21.01 18.69 -0.33
C GLU A 99 -22.45 18.93 0.15
N PRO A 100 -22.78 20.13 0.67
CA PRO A 100 -24.07 20.40 1.31
C PRO A 100 -25.29 20.28 0.37
N ASN A 101 -25.08 20.15 -0.94
CA ASN A 101 -26.12 20.13 -1.96
C ASN A 101 -26.51 18.73 -2.46
N ASN A 102 -25.96 17.64 -1.92
CA ASN A 102 -26.35 16.30 -2.34
C ASN A 102 -26.57 15.33 -1.15
N PRO A 103 -27.77 15.31 -0.55
CA PRO A 103 -28.10 14.41 0.56
C PRO A 103 -28.10 12.90 0.19
N LEU A 104 -27.88 12.56 -1.09
CA LEU A 104 -27.69 11.18 -1.56
C LEU A 104 -26.22 10.75 -1.68
N SER A 105 -25.24 11.61 -1.35
CA SER A 105 -23.80 11.33 -1.48
C SER A 105 -23.27 10.25 -0.50
N LEU A 106 -24.09 9.79 0.45
CA LEU A 106 -23.81 8.58 1.25
C LEU A 106 -23.95 7.28 0.45
N CYS A 107 -24.48 7.34 -0.78
CA CYS A 107 -24.74 6.21 -1.67
C CYS A 107 -24.02 6.38 -3.03
N GLY A 108 -22.79 6.91 -2.99
CA GLY A 108 -21.91 6.89 -4.16
C GLY A 108 -21.46 5.47 -4.51
N PRO A 109 -21.04 5.21 -5.77
CA PRO A 109 -20.41 3.95 -6.14
C PRO A 109 -19.19 3.66 -5.23
N PRO A 110 -18.80 2.39 -5.08
CA PRO A 110 -17.62 1.98 -4.33
C PRO A 110 -16.41 2.85 -4.71
N ILE A 111 -15.71 3.39 -3.71
CA ILE A 111 -14.54 4.22 -3.98
C ILE A 111 -13.40 3.30 -4.40
N GLU A 112 -13.06 3.29 -5.68
CA GLU A 112 -11.86 2.62 -6.17
C GLU A 112 -10.62 3.15 -5.44
N SER A 113 -9.64 2.29 -5.25
CA SER A 113 -8.39 2.62 -4.60
C SER A 113 -7.24 2.02 -5.36
N TYR A 114 -6.14 2.77 -5.48
CA TYR A 114 -4.90 2.14 -5.91
C TYR A 114 -4.41 1.16 -4.84
N VAL A 115 -4.04 -0.03 -5.30
CA VAL A 115 -3.50 -1.13 -4.50
C VAL A 115 -2.17 -1.54 -5.13
N THR A 116 -1.11 -1.48 -4.33
CA THR A 116 0.23 -1.93 -4.75
C THR A 116 0.46 -3.36 -4.26
N HIS A 117 0.66 -4.26 -5.21
CA HIS A 117 1.03 -5.65 -4.96
C HIS A 117 2.54 -5.80 -4.95
N TYR A 118 3.04 -6.72 -4.11
CA TYR A 118 4.46 -6.95 -3.90
C TYR A 118 4.77 -8.45 -3.97
N TRP A 119 5.80 -8.83 -4.73
CA TRP A 119 6.29 -10.21 -4.78
C TRP A 119 7.81 -10.26 -4.91
N LYS A 120 8.41 -11.38 -4.52
CA LYS A 120 9.85 -11.62 -4.70
C LYS A 120 10.07 -12.55 -5.87
N LEU A 121 11.17 -12.33 -6.58
CA LEU A 121 11.66 -13.26 -7.60
C LEU A 121 12.80 -14.10 -7.00
N PRO A 122 12.66 -15.44 -6.91
CA PRO A 122 13.69 -16.32 -6.34
C PRO A 122 15.08 -16.18 -7.00
N GLN A 123 15.10 -15.73 -8.26
CA GLN A 123 16.33 -15.52 -9.02
C GLN A 123 17.08 -14.24 -8.58
N LEU A 124 16.36 -13.22 -8.12
CA LEU A 124 16.94 -11.98 -7.62
C LEU A 124 17.45 -12.13 -6.18
N GLU A 125 16.88 -13.02 -5.38
CA GLU A 125 17.36 -13.28 -4.01
C GLU A 125 18.84 -13.71 -3.96
N LYS A 126 19.35 -14.36 -5.01
CA LYS A 126 20.75 -14.79 -5.11
C LYS A 126 21.72 -13.69 -5.56
N LEU A 127 21.21 -12.62 -6.17
CA LEU A 127 22.02 -11.54 -6.75
C LEU A 127 22.09 -10.31 -5.83
N VAL A 128 21.18 -10.19 -4.86
CA VAL A 128 21.02 -9.00 -4.02
C VAL A 128 21.75 -9.22 -2.68
N VAL A 129 23.06 -8.99 -2.66
CA VAL A 129 23.88 -9.10 -1.44
C VAL A 129 23.89 -7.78 -0.63
N ASN A 130 23.48 -6.63 -1.21
CA ASN A 130 23.70 -5.30 -0.60
C ASN A 130 22.69 -4.19 -0.99
N ARG A 131 21.37 -4.45 -1.09
CA ARG A 131 20.39 -3.37 -1.35
C ARG A 131 19.30 -3.24 -0.28
N GLU A 132 18.68 -2.06 -0.27
CA GLU A 132 17.56 -1.68 0.60
C GLU A 132 16.39 -2.68 0.49
N ALA A 133 15.59 -2.81 1.56
CA ALA A 133 14.54 -3.82 1.67
C ALA A 133 13.51 -3.76 0.52
N CYS A 134 13.24 -2.57 -0.03
CA CYS A 134 12.34 -2.35 -1.15
C CYS A 134 12.83 -3.01 -2.45
N ASP A 135 14.13 -3.03 -2.71
CA ASP A 135 14.71 -3.48 -3.98
C ASP A 135 14.66 -4.99 -4.18
N ALA A 136 14.36 -5.74 -3.12
CA ALA A 136 14.16 -7.18 -3.17
C ALA A 136 12.77 -7.57 -3.71
N TYR A 137 11.85 -6.61 -3.83
CA TYR A 137 10.48 -6.84 -4.27
C TYR A 137 10.24 -6.23 -5.64
N GLN A 138 9.48 -6.96 -6.45
CA GLN A 138 8.80 -6.44 -7.63
C GLN A 138 7.42 -5.95 -7.21
N THR A 139 6.91 -4.94 -7.93
CA THR A 139 5.65 -4.30 -7.60
C THR A 139 4.81 -3.98 -8.83
N THR A 140 3.49 -4.01 -8.67
CA THR A 140 2.55 -3.43 -9.62
C THR A 140 1.43 -2.73 -8.85
N THR A 141 0.91 -1.64 -9.39
CA THR A 141 -0.18 -0.88 -8.77
C THR A 141 -1.38 -0.89 -9.69
N LEU A 142 -2.51 -1.31 -9.14
CA LEU A 142 -3.78 -1.45 -9.87
C LEU A 142 -4.83 -0.56 -9.20
N LEU A 143 -5.72 0.02 -10.01
CA LEU A 143 -6.93 0.65 -9.51
C LEU A 143 -7.96 -0.46 -9.28
N GLU A 144 -8.36 -0.66 -8.02
CA GLU A 144 -9.25 -1.76 -7.64
C GLU A 144 -10.48 -1.25 -6.89
N SER A 145 -11.62 -1.85 -7.21
CA SER A 145 -12.85 -1.73 -6.44
C SER A 145 -12.67 -2.24 -5.02
N GLN A 146 -13.29 -1.54 -4.07
CA GLN A 146 -13.32 -1.94 -2.67
C GLN A 146 -14.54 -2.82 -2.33
N THR A 147 -15.42 -3.10 -3.30
CA THR A 147 -16.55 -4.03 -3.12
C THR A 147 -16.32 -5.35 -3.85
N THR A 148 -17.05 -6.38 -3.39
CA THR A 148 -16.99 -7.71 -4.00
C THR A 148 -17.66 -7.77 -5.37
N ILE A 149 -18.73 -6.98 -5.57
CA ILE A 149 -19.48 -6.90 -6.81
C ILE A 149 -19.64 -5.43 -7.17
N GLU A 150 -19.27 -5.08 -8.39
CA GLU A 150 -19.46 -3.74 -8.96
C GLU A 150 -19.69 -3.89 -10.47
N GLY A 151 -20.60 -3.08 -11.04
CA GLY A 151 -20.95 -3.17 -12.46
C GLY A 151 -21.49 -4.55 -12.90
N GLY A 152 -22.03 -5.34 -11.98
CA GLY A 152 -22.50 -6.71 -12.25
C GLY A 152 -21.39 -7.76 -12.39
N THR A 153 -20.15 -7.42 -12.06
CA THR A 153 -19.01 -8.34 -12.09
C THR A 153 -18.29 -8.38 -10.74
N THR A 154 -17.57 -9.46 -10.49
CA THR A 154 -16.63 -9.60 -9.37
C THR A 154 -15.19 -9.24 -9.77
N GLY A 155 -14.93 -8.99 -11.06
CA GLY A 155 -13.58 -8.88 -11.61
C GLY A 155 -12.83 -7.57 -11.33
N LEU A 156 -13.45 -6.57 -10.69
CA LEU A 156 -12.83 -5.25 -10.48
C LEU A 156 -11.91 -5.18 -9.26
N ARG A 157 -11.61 -6.30 -8.63
CA ARG A 157 -10.62 -6.42 -7.55
C ARG A 157 -9.77 -7.67 -7.73
N THR A 158 -8.55 -7.64 -7.21
CA THR A 158 -7.67 -8.80 -7.23
C THR A 158 -8.16 -9.83 -6.22
N TRP A 159 -8.49 -11.03 -6.71
CA TRP A 159 -8.98 -12.13 -5.88
C TRP A 159 -7.83 -12.94 -5.28
N ARG A 160 -8.07 -13.54 -4.10
CA ARG A 160 -7.11 -14.42 -3.43
C ARG A 160 -6.61 -15.56 -4.32
N ALA A 161 -7.46 -16.10 -5.20
CA ALA A 161 -7.05 -17.15 -6.14
C ALA A 161 -5.97 -16.65 -7.12
N SER A 162 -6.09 -15.40 -7.60
CA SER A 162 -5.11 -14.77 -8.48
C SER A 162 -3.77 -14.58 -7.76
N LEU A 163 -3.80 -14.13 -6.50
CA LEU A 163 -2.60 -14.03 -5.66
C LEU A 163 -1.91 -15.39 -5.44
N VAL A 164 -2.67 -16.44 -5.10
CA VAL A 164 -2.13 -17.79 -4.90
C VAL A 164 -1.54 -18.36 -6.19
N LEU A 165 -2.22 -18.19 -7.33
CA LEU A 165 -1.73 -18.67 -8.61
C LEU A 165 -0.47 -17.90 -9.05
N SER A 166 -0.41 -16.59 -8.83
CA SER A 166 0.78 -15.79 -9.13
C SER A 166 2.01 -16.31 -8.37
N GLN A 167 1.86 -16.63 -7.09
CA GLN A 167 2.95 -17.17 -6.27
C GLN A 167 3.43 -18.54 -6.78
N TYR A 168 2.50 -19.37 -7.23
CA TYR A 168 2.83 -20.66 -7.85
C TYR A 168 3.60 -20.48 -9.16
N LEU A 169 3.16 -19.58 -10.05
CA LEU A 169 3.83 -19.31 -11.32
C LEU A 169 5.22 -18.69 -11.12
N ILE A 170 5.39 -17.79 -10.16
CA ILE A 170 6.69 -17.22 -9.76
C ILE A 170 7.64 -18.33 -9.30
N SER A 171 7.13 -19.30 -8.54
CA SER A 171 7.92 -20.44 -8.04
C SER A 171 8.24 -21.47 -9.14
N CYS A 172 7.41 -21.53 -10.18
CA CYS A 172 7.52 -22.48 -11.29
C CYS A 172 7.58 -21.74 -12.65
N PRO A 173 8.62 -20.90 -12.90
CA PRO A 173 8.65 -20.01 -14.06
C PRO A 173 8.66 -20.78 -15.39
N THR A 174 9.11 -22.04 -15.41
CA THR A 174 9.08 -22.90 -16.60
C THR A 174 7.67 -23.17 -17.14
N LEU A 175 6.62 -22.94 -16.33
CA LEU A 175 5.24 -23.08 -16.76
C LEU A 175 4.82 -21.99 -17.76
N VAL A 176 5.39 -20.78 -17.67
CA VAL A 176 4.96 -19.62 -18.46
C VAL A 176 6.08 -18.91 -19.22
N LYS A 177 7.34 -19.02 -18.77
CA LYS A 177 8.49 -18.35 -19.39
C LYS A 177 8.67 -18.80 -20.84
N ASN A 178 8.85 -17.83 -21.74
CA ASN A 178 9.00 -18.03 -23.19
C ASN A 178 7.81 -18.74 -23.85
N LYS A 179 6.59 -18.57 -23.30
CA LYS A 179 5.34 -19.08 -23.89
C LYS A 179 4.38 -17.94 -24.19
N VAL A 180 3.42 -18.21 -25.06
CA VAL A 180 2.25 -17.34 -25.26
C VAL A 180 1.18 -17.77 -24.27
N VAL A 181 0.78 -16.86 -23.38
CA VAL A 181 -0.17 -17.13 -22.30
C VAL A 181 -1.41 -16.26 -22.48
N LEU A 182 -2.59 -16.85 -22.31
CA LEU A 182 -3.87 -16.16 -22.30
C LEU A 182 -4.52 -16.37 -20.93
N GLU A 183 -4.85 -15.27 -20.25
CA GLU A 183 -5.67 -15.30 -19.04
C GLU A 183 -7.13 -15.04 -19.40
N LEU A 184 -8.01 -15.99 -19.11
CA LEU A 184 -9.46 -15.84 -19.29
C LEU A 184 -10.09 -15.35 -17.99
N GLY A 185 -10.95 -14.34 -18.07
CA GLY A 185 -11.56 -13.74 -16.89
C GLY A 185 -10.54 -13.03 -15.99
N CYS A 186 -9.60 -12.31 -16.60
CA CYS A 186 -8.45 -11.70 -15.92
C CYS A 186 -8.80 -10.63 -14.87
N GLY A 187 -10.05 -10.14 -14.86
CA GLY A 187 -10.49 -9.12 -13.90
C GLY A 187 -9.64 -7.85 -14.00
N THR A 188 -8.94 -7.50 -12.92
CA THR A 188 -8.00 -6.38 -12.85
C THR A 188 -6.73 -6.58 -13.68
N GLY A 189 -6.51 -7.79 -14.20
CA GLY A 189 -5.33 -8.16 -14.99
C GLY A 189 -4.08 -8.41 -14.15
N PHE A 190 -4.20 -8.51 -12.82
CA PHE A 190 -3.07 -8.73 -11.93
C PHE A 190 -2.21 -9.92 -12.36
N LEU A 191 -2.80 -11.10 -12.59
CA LEU A 191 -2.02 -12.30 -12.90
C LEU A 191 -1.32 -12.20 -14.26
N GLY A 192 -1.98 -11.62 -15.28
CA GLY A 192 -1.35 -11.39 -16.58
C GLY A 192 -0.14 -10.44 -16.55
N ILE A 193 -0.02 -9.59 -15.53
CA ILE A 193 1.15 -8.72 -15.32
C ILE A 193 2.33 -9.50 -14.71
N ILE A 194 2.07 -10.54 -13.91
CA ILE A 194 3.07 -11.36 -13.18
C ILE A 194 3.71 -12.40 -14.10
#